data_AF-A0A830DBU5-F1
#
_entry.id   AF-A0A830DBU5-F1
#
_cell.length_a   1.000
_cell.length_b   1.000
_cell.length_c   1.000
_cell.angle_alpha   90.00
_cell.angle_beta   90.00
_cell.angle_gamma   90.00
#
_symmetry.space_group_name_H-M   'P 1'
#
loop_
_entity.id
_entity.type
_entity.pdbx_description
1 polymer ?
#
loop_
_entity_poly.entity_id
_entity_poly.type
_entity_poly.pdbx_seq_one_letter_code
_entity_poly.pdbx_strand_id
1 'polypeptide(L)'
;MKYNHFLRSSLDKSSGSGIESKKEFLFVKIDMQIKLIPGNSAGTVTTYYLSSEGDHHDGIDFEFLGNSSGYPYTLQTNAFTQGKGDREQQFLLWFDPTQDFHTYSILWNPKCIVFYVDNIPIREFKNAETIGVPYPKDQPMRIISSLWNADDWAAQGGRVKTDWSLAPFTASYRNFSADGCIWSYRTRSTSCSSNNFTTKAVLTMELDRISRERMKRLQRERMIYDYCRDKWRFPKVPGPECGIN
;
A
#
# COMPACT_ATOMS: atom_id res chain seq x y z
N MET A 1 25.81 22.22 3.62
CA MET A 1 25.41 20.86 4.03
C MET A 1 23.88 20.79 3.91
N LYS A 2 23.33 20.00 2.98
CA LYS A 2 21.88 19.74 2.95
C LYS A 2 21.61 18.71 4.05
N TYR A 3 20.89 19.10 5.10
CA TYR A 3 20.41 18.15 6.09
C TYR A 3 19.42 17.22 5.37
N ASN A 4 19.81 15.96 5.18
CA ASN A 4 18.88 14.92 4.75
C ASN A 4 17.96 14.62 5.93
N HIS A 5 16.86 15.38 6.04
CA HIS A 5 15.82 15.08 7.01
C HIS A 5 15.09 13.81 6.55
N PHE A 6 15.23 12.74 7.32
CA PHE A 6 14.47 11.51 7.15
C PHE A 6 13.92 11.09 8.51
N LEU A 7 12.73 10.50 8.50
CA LEU A 7 12.04 10.02 9.68
C LEU A 7 12.42 8.56 9.92
N ARG A 8 12.60 8.16 11.17
CA ARG A 8 12.80 6.77 11.59
C ARG A 8 11.63 6.33 12.45
N SER A 9 11.03 5.20 12.10
CA SER A 9 10.06 4.51 12.95
C SER A 9 10.78 3.31 13.58
N SER A 10 10.65 3.14 14.89
CA SER A 10 11.29 2.08 15.65
C SER A 10 10.26 1.15 16.30
N LEU A 11 10.61 -0.12 16.39
CA LEU A 11 9.84 -1.14 17.10
C LEU A 11 10.76 -1.90 18.04
N ASP A 12 10.32 -2.00 19.29
CA ASP A 12 10.89 -2.87 20.30
C ASP A 12 9.75 -3.58 21.08
N LYS A 13 10.11 -4.34 22.11
CA LYS A 13 9.15 -5.16 22.85
C LYS A 13 8.10 -4.32 23.60
N SER A 14 8.36 -3.04 23.84
CA SER A 14 7.46 -2.14 24.56
C SER A 14 6.39 -1.55 23.64
N SER A 15 6.78 -1.06 22.46
CA SER A 15 5.83 -0.50 21.49
C SER A 15 6.37 -0.47 20.06
N GLY A 16 5.43 -0.42 19.12
CA GLY A 16 5.69 0.03 17.75
C GLY A 16 5.63 1.55 17.63
N SER A 17 5.55 2.02 16.40
CA SER A 17 5.38 3.43 16.09
C SER A 17 4.49 3.65 14.86
N GLY A 18 3.89 4.84 14.77
CA GLY A 18 2.99 5.22 13.70
C GLY A 18 3.07 6.71 13.40
N ILE A 19 2.86 7.05 12.13
CA ILE A 19 2.76 8.42 11.64
C ILE A 19 1.53 8.55 10.76
N GLU A 20 0.86 9.70 10.84
CA GLU A 20 -0.38 9.96 10.12
C GLU A 20 -0.34 11.36 9.50
N SER A 21 -0.94 11.52 8.32
CA SER A 21 -1.09 12.82 7.69
C SER A 21 -2.09 13.70 8.44
N LYS A 22 -1.74 14.97 8.67
CA LYS A 22 -2.65 15.97 9.24
C LYS A 22 -3.91 16.24 8.41
N LYS A 23 -3.87 15.89 7.12
CA LYS A 23 -4.93 16.13 6.15
C LYS A 23 -5.53 14.79 5.70
N GLU A 24 -6.82 14.81 5.43
CA GLU A 24 -7.52 13.77 4.70
C GLU A 24 -7.54 14.12 3.21
N PHE A 25 -7.60 13.09 2.39
CA PHE A 25 -7.66 13.19 0.95
C PHE A 25 -8.84 12.41 0.42
N LEU A 26 -9.49 12.95 -0.62
CA LEU A 26 -10.43 12.20 -1.44
C LEU A 26 -9.85 12.21 -2.86
N PHE A 27 -9.17 11.12 -3.20
CA PHE A 27 -8.25 10.98 -4.35
C PHE A 27 -6.92 11.74 -4.19
N VAL A 28 -5.83 11.02 -4.41
CA VAL A 28 -4.45 11.51 -4.25
C VAL A 28 -3.46 10.58 -4.96
N LYS A 29 -2.35 11.15 -5.44
CA LYS A 29 -1.11 10.41 -5.68
C LYS A 29 -0.14 10.72 -4.57
N ILE A 30 0.29 9.68 -3.89
CA ILE A 30 1.26 9.77 -2.80
C ILE A 30 2.55 9.06 -3.20
N ASP A 31 3.68 9.70 -2.96
CA ASP A 31 5.01 9.11 -3.11
C ASP A 31 5.70 9.13 -1.74
N MET A 32 6.28 8.01 -1.33
CA MET A 32 7.12 7.92 -0.14
C MET A 32 8.36 7.10 -0.46
N GLN A 33 9.54 7.62 -0.11
CA GLN A 33 10.75 6.82 -0.13
C GLN A 33 10.92 6.09 1.18
N ILE A 34 10.98 4.76 1.12
CA ILE A 34 11.06 3.89 2.30
C ILE A 34 12.31 3.02 2.15
N LYS A 35 13.05 2.88 3.26
CA LYS A 35 14.11 1.89 3.43
C LYS A 35 13.75 0.99 4.60
N LEU A 36 13.67 -0.31 4.34
CA LEU A 36 13.18 -1.32 5.29
C LEU A 36 14.24 -1.76 6.29
N ILE A 37 13.80 -2.56 7.27
CA ILE A 37 14.64 -3.02 8.39
C ILE A 37 15.69 -4.02 7.86
N PRO A 38 16.99 -3.76 8.04
CA PRO A 38 18.05 -4.67 7.60
C PRO A 38 18.17 -5.88 8.52
N GLY A 39 18.84 -6.93 8.04
CA GLY A 39 19.10 -8.14 8.81
C GLY A 39 17.82 -8.96 9.07
N ASN A 40 17.70 -9.53 10.27
CA ASN A 40 16.53 -10.31 10.64
C ASN A 40 15.39 -9.38 11.04
N SER A 41 14.32 -9.41 10.27
CA SER A 41 13.10 -8.61 10.45
C SER A 41 11.87 -9.50 10.58
N ALA A 42 12.06 -10.81 10.81
CA ALA A 42 10.96 -11.77 10.89
C ALA A 42 9.91 -11.35 11.93
N GLY A 43 8.63 -11.50 11.58
CA GLY A 43 7.50 -11.12 12.43
C GLY A 43 7.22 -9.61 12.48
N THR A 44 8.05 -8.76 11.87
CA THR A 44 7.76 -7.32 11.77
C THR A 44 6.99 -6.98 10.50
N VAL A 45 6.12 -5.98 10.58
CA VAL A 45 5.41 -5.41 9.43
C VAL A 45 5.62 -3.91 9.41
N THR A 46 6.24 -3.42 8.34
CA THR A 46 6.23 -1.99 8.02
C THR A 46 5.05 -1.71 7.10
N THR A 47 4.22 -0.73 7.41
CA THR A 47 3.04 -0.39 6.59
C THR A 47 3.18 1.00 5.97
N TYR A 48 2.48 1.19 4.85
CA TYR A 48 2.28 2.48 4.23
C TYR A 48 0.95 2.44 3.48
N TYR A 49 -0.07 3.11 4.00
CA TYR A 49 -1.44 2.89 3.57
C TYR A 49 -2.31 4.15 3.64
N LEU A 50 -3.48 4.07 3.01
CA LEU A 50 -4.58 5.00 3.21
C LEU A 50 -5.69 4.30 3.97
N SER A 51 -6.33 4.98 4.92
CA SER A 51 -7.52 4.46 5.59
C SER A 51 -8.49 5.58 5.98
N SER A 52 -9.78 5.26 5.94
CA SER A 52 -10.86 6.07 6.51
C SER A 52 -11.24 5.54 7.89
N GLU A 53 -12.04 6.30 8.64
CA GLU A 53 -12.37 5.93 10.02
C GLU A 53 -13.59 4.99 10.09
N GLY A 54 -13.57 4.05 11.04
CA GLY A 54 -14.73 3.21 11.41
C GLY A 54 -14.74 1.80 10.82
N ASP A 55 -15.73 1.00 11.23
CA ASP A 55 -15.81 -0.44 10.88
C ASP A 55 -16.07 -0.68 9.38
N HIS A 56 -16.66 0.31 8.70
CA HIS A 56 -16.93 0.27 7.25
C HIS A 56 -15.88 1.07 6.46
N HIS A 57 -14.66 1.17 6.97
CA HIS A 57 -13.60 1.93 6.33
C HIS A 57 -13.30 1.41 4.92
N ASP A 58 -13.00 2.35 4.05
CA ASP A 58 -12.19 2.16 2.86
C ASP A 58 -10.69 2.20 3.21
N GLY A 59 -9.87 1.44 2.49
CA GLY A 59 -8.43 1.34 2.74
C GLY A 59 -7.61 0.86 1.54
N ILE A 60 -6.35 1.26 1.47
CA ILE A 60 -5.42 0.96 0.38
C ILE A 60 -4.02 0.74 0.94
N ASP A 61 -3.50 -0.48 0.89
CA ASP A 61 -2.35 -0.86 1.72
C ASP A 61 -1.12 -1.25 0.91
N PHE A 62 0.04 -0.77 1.35
CA PHE A 62 1.31 -1.50 1.25
C PHE A 62 1.69 -2.04 2.63
N GLU A 63 2.05 -3.31 2.68
CA GLU A 63 2.57 -3.97 3.88
C GLU A 63 3.85 -4.73 3.50
N PHE A 64 4.95 -4.39 4.17
CA PHE A 64 6.25 -5.03 3.98
C PHE A 64 6.46 -6.04 5.10
N LEU A 65 6.34 -7.31 4.75
CA LEU A 65 6.47 -8.43 5.67
C LEU A 65 7.94 -8.81 5.80
N GLY A 66 8.50 -8.58 6.98
CA GLY A 66 9.90 -8.89 7.29
C GLY A 66 10.16 -10.39 7.35
N ASN A 67 11.43 -10.76 7.21
CA ASN A 67 11.86 -12.15 7.11
C ASN A 67 13.19 -12.39 7.84
N SER A 68 13.57 -13.66 7.99
CA SER A 68 14.88 -14.02 8.54
C SER A 68 16.01 -13.55 7.64
N SER A 69 17.17 -13.26 8.24
CA SER A 69 18.38 -12.86 7.49
C SER A 69 18.65 -13.81 6.31
N GLY A 70 18.87 -13.24 5.13
CA GLY A 70 19.13 -13.99 3.90
C GLY A 70 17.89 -14.43 3.12
N TYR A 71 16.68 -14.27 3.68
CA TYR A 71 15.42 -14.50 2.98
C TYR A 71 14.79 -13.18 2.52
N PRO A 72 14.06 -13.16 1.39
CA PRO A 72 13.52 -11.93 0.84
C PRO A 72 12.35 -11.40 1.66
N TYR A 73 12.19 -10.08 1.66
CA TYR A 73 10.94 -9.43 2.06
C TYR A 73 9.80 -9.82 1.12
N THR A 74 8.58 -9.83 1.67
CA THR A 74 7.35 -9.88 0.88
C THR A 74 6.67 -8.52 0.92
N LEU A 75 6.35 -7.97 -0.26
CA LEU A 75 5.49 -6.81 -0.38
C LEU A 75 4.05 -7.29 -0.60
N GLN A 76 3.18 -7.02 0.36
CA GLN A 76 1.74 -7.25 0.26
C GLN A 76 1.02 -5.95 -0.10
N THR A 77 0.01 -6.05 -0.95
CA THR A 77 -0.94 -4.97 -1.22
C THR A 77 -2.35 -5.44 -0.91
N ASN A 78 -3.20 -4.55 -0.41
CA ASN A 78 -4.61 -4.83 -0.18
C ASN A 78 -5.50 -3.64 -0.55
N ALA A 79 -6.79 -3.90 -0.75
CA ALA A 79 -7.80 -2.89 -1.02
C ALA A 79 -9.08 -3.22 -0.25
N PHE A 80 -9.45 -2.33 0.66
CA PHE A 80 -10.64 -2.40 1.49
C PHE A 80 -11.71 -1.46 0.93
N THR A 81 -12.93 -1.98 0.82
CA THR A 81 -14.11 -1.18 0.49
C THR A 81 -15.25 -1.50 1.44
N GLN A 82 -15.79 -0.47 2.08
CA GLN A 82 -16.88 -0.60 3.06
C GLN A 82 -16.60 -1.66 4.16
N GLY A 83 -15.37 -1.66 4.68
CA GLY A 83 -14.89 -2.61 5.70
C GLY A 83 -14.51 -3.99 5.16
N LYS A 84 -14.71 -4.25 3.86
CA LYS A 84 -14.39 -5.53 3.23
C LYS A 84 -13.06 -5.45 2.48
N GLY A 85 -12.06 -6.12 3.03
CA GLY A 85 -10.77 -6.41 2.39
C GLY A 85 -10.80 -7.75 1.66
N ASP A 86 -9.87 -8.63 2.04
CA ASP A 86 -9.63 -9.95 1.45
C ASP A 86 -9.13 -9.92 0.00
N ARG A 87 -8.39 -8.88 -0.36
CA ARG A 87 -7.88 -8.66 -1.73
C ARG A 87 -6.37 -8.61 -1.79
N GLU A 88 -5.71 -9.48 -1.03
CA GLU A 88 -4.25 -9.46 -0.91
C GLU A 88 -3.59 -9.93 -2.21
N GLN A 89 -2.54 -9.22 -2.62
CA GLN A 89 -1.56 -9.69 -3.60
C GLN A 89 -0.18 -9.51 -3.00
N GLN A 90 0.68 -10.54 -3.12
CA GLN A 90 2.02 -10.53 -2.54
C GLN A 90 3.09 -10.66 -3.64
N PHE A 91 4.19 -9.94 -3.46
CA PHE A 91 5.26 -9.82 -4.43
C PHE A 91 6.63 -9.95 -3.76
N LEU A 92 7.58 -10.57 -4.48
CA LEU A 92 9.00 -10.42 -4.20
C LEU A 92 9.53 -9.19 -4.94
N LEU A 93 10.35 -8.37 -4.28
CA LEU A 93 11.00 -7.23 -4.90
C LEU A 93 12.20 -7.67 -5.76
N TRP A 94 12.53 -6.90 -6.79
CA TRP A 94 13.67 -7.15 -7.69
C TRP A 94 14.97 -6.49 -7.22
N PHE A 95 15.00 -6.06 -5.96
CA PHE A 95 16.11 -5.43 -5.26
C PHE A 95 16.02 -5.77 -3.77
N ASP A 96 17.08 -5.52 -3.01
CA ASP A 96 17.05 -5.59 -1.56
C ASP A 96 16.53 -4.26 -0.98
N PRO A 97 15.31 -4.20 -0.43
CA PRO A 97 14.68 -2.96 0.05
C PRO A 97 15.30 -2.43 1.35
N THR A 98 16.30 -3.12 1.91
CA THR A 98 17.00 -2.73 3.13
C THR A 98 18.28 -1.92 2.85
N GLN A 99 18.82 -2.01 1.62
CA GLN A 99 20.11 -1.38 1.27
C GLN A 99 19.96 0.11 0.94
N ASP A 100 18.92 0.48 0.20
CA ASP A 100 18.66 1.87 -0.18
C ASP A 100 17.16 2.21 -0.10
N PHE A 101 16.86 3.49 -0.23
CA PHE A 101 15.50 3.99 -0.31
C PHE A 101 14.91 3.73 -1.70
N HIS A 102 13.72 3.12 -1.72
CA HIS A 102 12.92 2.95 -2.93
C HIS A 102 11.62 3.73 -2.80
N THR A 103 11.08 4.17 -3.94
CA THR A 103 9.85 4.98 -3.98
C THR A 103 8.65 4.06 -4.08
N TYR A 104 7.77 4.11 -3.10
CA TYR A 104 6.49 3.42 -3.09
C TYR A 104 5.39 4.44 -3.29
N SER A 105 4.57 4.24 -4.33
CA SER A 105 3.53 5.19 -4.69
C SER A 105 2.17 4.55 -4.79
N ILE A 106 1.16 5.28 -4.33
CA ILE A 106 -0.26 4.94 -4.54
C ILE A 106 -0.87 6.09 -5.34
N LEU A 107 -1.38 5.77 -6.53
CA LEU A 107 -2.33 6.63 -7.25
C LEU A 107 -3.72 6.15 -6.91
N TRP A 108 -4.56 7.00 -6.33
CA TRP A 108 -5.98 6.72 -6.09
C TRP A 108 -6.81 7.85 -6.69
N ASN A 109 -7.66 7.50 -7.65
CA ASN A 109 -8.54 8.45 -8.33
C ASN A 109 -9.93 7.85 -8.59
N PRO A 110 -10.89 8.57 -9.19
CA PRO A 110 -12.23 8.03 -9.43
C PRO A 110 -12.29 6.78 -10.33
N LYS A 111 -11.22 6.51 -11.10
CA LYS A 111 -11.18 5.44 -12.11
C LYS A 111 -10.43 4.20 -11.64
N CYS A 112 -9.34 4.37 -10.91
CA CYS A 112 -8.54 3.24 -10.42
C CYS A 112 -7.63 3.62 -9.25
N ILE A 113 -7.17 2.56 -8.58
CA ILE A 113 -6.03 2.56 -7.68
C ILE A 113 -4.87 1.90 -8.41
N VAL A 114 -3.69 2.51 -8.39
CA VAL A 114 -2.47 1.91 -8.93
C VAL A 114 -1.35 1.97 -7.90
N PHE A 115 -0.74 0.82 -7.66
CA PHE A 115 0.41 0.65 -6.79
C PHE A 115 1.68 0.64 -7.63
N TYR A 116 2.66 1.47 -7.27
CA TYR A 116 3.95 1.54 -7.93
C TYR A 116 5.10 1.27 -6.97
N VAL A 117 6.16 0.69 -7.51
CA VAL A 117 7.49 0.62 -6.89
C VAL A 117 8.49 1.18 -7.91
N ASP A 118 9.17 2.27 -7.56
CA ASP A 118 10.08 3.02 -8.44
C ASP A 118 9.48 3.37 -9.81
N ASN A 119 8.25 3.87 -9.80
CA ASN A 119 7.45 4.19 -11.00
C ASN A 119 7.07 2.98 -11.88
N ILE A 120 7.31 1.75 -11.42
CA ILE A 120 6.86 0.54 -12.09
C ILE A 120 5.53 0.10 -11.47
N PRO A 121 4.41 0.07 -12.23
CA PRO A 121 3.14 -0.40 -11.71
C PRO A 121 3.21 -1.90 -11.41
N ILE A 122 2.80 -2.28 -10.19
CA ILE A 122 2.76 -3.68 -9.75
C ILE A 122 1.33 -4.22 -9.66
N ARG A 123 0.33 -3.33 -9.47
CA ARG A 123 -1.08 -3.67 -9.34
C ARG A 123 -1.95 -2.48 -9.76
N GLU A 124 -3.03 -2.77 -10.50
CA GLU A 124 -4.13 -1.86 -10.80
C GLU A 124 -5.42 -2.47 -10.23
N PHE A 125 -6.19 -1.69 -9.48
CA PHE A 125 -7.52 -2.04 -9.00
C PHE A 125 -8.51 -1.02 -9.55
N LYS A 126 -9.30 -1.42 -10.53
CA LYS A 126 -10.20 -0.52 -11.26
C LYS A 126 -11.46 -0.23 -10.46
N ASN A 127 -12.03 0.95 -10.68
CA ASN A 127 -13.41 1.21 -10.31
C ASN A 127 -14.31 0.28 -11.14
N ALA A 128 -14.92 -0.66 -10.43
CA ALA A 128 -15.73 -1.75 -10.96
C ALA A 128 -17.19 -1.66 -10.50
N GLU A 129 -17.65 -0.46 -10.12
CA GLU A 129 -19.02 -0.25 -9.63
C GLU A 129 -20.08 -0.63 -10.66
N THR A 130 -19.78 -0.50 -11.96
CA THR A 130 -20.68 -0.91 -13.06
C THR A 130 -20.96 -2.42 -13.08
N ILE A 131 -20.11 -3.22 -12.44
CA ILE A 131 -20.32 -4.67 -12.23
C ILE A 131 -20.57 -5.02 -10.76
N GLY A 132 -20.98 -4.04 -9.95
CA GLY A 132 -21.43 -4.24 -8.57
C GLY A 132 -20.33 -4.39 -7.53
N VAL A 133 -19.07 -4.08 -7.86
CA VAL A 133 -17.97 -4.07 -6.89
C VAL A 133 -17.81 -2.66 -6.31
N PRO A 134 -17.98 -2.47 -4.99
CA PRO A 134 -17.78 -1.17 -4.36
C PRO A 134 -16.36 -0.65 -4.57
N TYR A 135 -16.22 0.67 -4.66
CA TYR A 135 -14.95 1.36 -4.87
C TYR A 135 -14.81 2.52 -3.87
N PRO A 136 -13.61 2.78 -3.32
CA PRO A 136 -13.46 3.79 -2.29
C PRO A 136 -13.47 5.17 -2.92
N LYS A 137 -14.65 5.79 -3.02
CA LYS A 137 -14.85 7.11 -3.66
C LYS A 137 -15.56 8.13 -2.79
N ASP A 138 -16.14 7.69 -1.68
CA ASP A 138 -17.03 8.50 -0.84
C ASP A 138 -16.42 8.79 0.54
N GLN A 139 -15.42 8.00 0.97
CA GLN A 139 -14.77 8.16 2.26
C GLN A 139 -13.39 8.80 2.10
N PRO A 140 -13.17 10.02 2.64
CA PRO A 140 -11.85 10.62 2.71
C PRO A 140 -10.92 9.77 3.58
N MET A 141 -9.68 9.62 3.15
CA MET A 141 -8.69 8.79 3.84
C MET A 141 -7.47 9.61 4.29
N ARG A 142 -6.88 9.23 5.42
CA ARG A 142 -5.55 9.71 5.83
C ARG A 142 -4.49 8.75 5.34
N ILE A 143 -3.29 9.30 5.17
CA ILE A 143 -2.09 8.53 4.82
C ILE A 143 -1.41 8.16 6.12
N ILE A 144 -1.20 6.88 6.33
CA ILE A 144 -0.67 6.33 7.58
C ILE A 144 0.54 5.45 7.23
N SER A 145 1.53 5.43 8.11
CA SER A 145 2.61 4.46 8.10
C SER A 145 2.87 4.01 9.52
N SER A 146 3.06 2.71 9.72
CA SER A 146 3.33 2.14 11.03
C SER A 146 4.36 1.03 10.95
N LEU A 147 4.99 0.74 12.10
CA LEU A 147 5.86 -0.40 12.28
C LEU A 147 5.44 -1.14 13.54
N TRP A 148 5.06 -2.41 13.37
CA TRP A 148 4.49 -3.23 14.44
C TRP A 148 4.83 -4.72 14.26
N ASN A 149 4.58 -5.52 15.31
CA ASN A 149 4.80 -6.96 15.31
C ASN A 149 3.52 -7.71 14.91
N ALA A 150 3.66 -8.66 13.98
CA ALA A 150 2.58 -9.46 13.42
C ALA A 150 3.00 -10.94 13.36
N ASP A 151 3.49 -11.43 14.49
CA ASP A 151 4.05 -12.79 14.66
C ASP A 151 3.13 -13.91 14.16
N ASP A 152 1.82 -13.69 14.19
CA ASP A 152 0.84 -14.71 13.85
C ASP A 152 0.73 -14.99 12.35
N TRP A 153 1.25 -14.11 11.48
CA TRP A 153 1.09 -14.28 10.04
C TRP A 153 2.23 -13.75 9.17
N ALA A 154 2.98 -12.72 9.59
CA ALA A 154 3.87 -11.97 8.69
C ALA A 154 5.01 -12.79 8.09
N ALA A 155 5.77 -13.52 8.90
CA ALA A 155 6.91 -14.29 8.41
C ALA A 155 6.55 -15.77 8.21
N GLN A 156 6.55 -16.20 6.95
CA GLN A 156 6.30 -17.60 6.55
C GLN A 156 4.94 -18.12 7.06
N GLY A 157 3.91 -17.28 7.01
CA GLY A 157 2.58 -17.62 7.54
C GLY A 157 2.57 -17.76 9.05
N GLY A 158 3.38 -16.97 9.76
CA GLY A 158 3.46 -16.93 11.22
C GLY A 158 4.35 -17.99 11.87
N ARG A 159 5.08 -18.77 11.08
CA ARG A 159 5.99 -19.84 11.58
C ARG A 159 7.25 -19.29 12.24
N VAL A 160 7.71 -18.12 11.78
CA VAL A 160 8.91 -17.48 12.33
C VAL A 160 8.49 -16.25 13.11
N LYS A 161 8.88 -16.21 14.38
CA LYS A 161 8.53 -15.15 15.34
C LYS A 161 9.62 -14.09 15.41
N THR A 162 9.27 -12.90 15.89
CA THR A 162 10.23 -11.81 16.11
C THR A 162 11.23 -12.17 17.20
N ASP A 163 12.51 -12.08 16.86
CA ASP A 163 13.61 -12.16 17.82
C ASP A 163 13.86 -10.79 18.45
N TRP A 164 13.21 -10.55 19.59
CA TRP A 164 13.30 -9.27 20.31
C TRP A 164 14.70 -8.93 20.82
N SER A 165 15.66 -9.87 20.83
CA SER A 165 17.06 -9.54 21.16
C SER A 165 17.73 -8.67 20.10
N LEU A 166 17.15 -8.59 18.90
CA LEU A 166 17.62 -7.80 17.76
C LEU A 166 16.96 -6.42 17.68
N ALA A 167 16.07 -6.08 18.62
CA ALA A 167 15.47 -4.77 18.71
C ALA A 167 16.54 -3.69 19.05
N PRO A 168 16.35 -2.42 18.62
CA PRO A 168 15.18 -1.91 17.91
C PRO A 168 15.22 -2.18 16.41
N PHE A 169 14.08 -2.62 15.87
CA PHE A 169 13.86 -2.70 14.43
C PHE A 169 13.53 -1.31 13.91
N THR A 170 14.21 -0.85 12.85
CA THR A 170 14.05 0.53 12.35
C THR A 170 13.76 0.57 10.86
N ALA A 171 12.63 1.16 10.48
CA ALA A 171 12.32 1.57 9.10
C ALA A 171 12.56 3.07 8.92
N SER A 172 13.02 3.49 7.75
CA SER A 172 13.32 4.90 7.46
C SER A 172 12.49 5.43 6.31
N TYR A 173 12.05 6.69 6.41
CA TYR A 173 11.14 7.35 5.48
C TYR A 173 11.68 8.71 5.07
N ARG A 174 11.58 9.08 3.79
CA ARG A 174 11.94 10.42 3.31
C ARG A 174 11.15 10.80 2.06
N ASN A 175 11.33 12.05 1.62
CA ASN A 175 10.80 12.56 0.36
C ASN A 175 9.31 12.29 0.16
N PHE A 176 8.52 12.45 1.23
CA PHE A 176 7.07 12.37 1.17
C PHE A 176 6.51 13.45 0.24
N SER A 177 5.65 13.02 -0.69
CA SER A 177 4.88 13.92 -1.54
C SER A 177 3.42 13.43 -1.60
N ALA A 178 2.48 14.37 -1.64
CA ALA A 178 1.07 14.09 -1.83
C ALA A 178 0.46 15.16 -2.73
N ASP A 179 0.04 14.77 -3.93
CA ASP A 179 -0.72 15.61 -4.84
C ASP A 179 -2.12 15.05 -5.00
N GLY A 180 -3.15 15.78 -4.55
CA GLY A 180 -4.50 15.27 -4.52
C GLY A 180 -5.51 16.32 -4.11
N CYS A 181 -6.69 15.87 -3.72
CA CYS A 181 -7.76 16.73 -3.27
C CYS A 181 -7.91 16.61 -1.76
N ILE A 182 -7.64 17.70 -1.06
CA ILE A 182 -7.74 17.75 0.40
C ILE A 182 -9.22 17.82 0.78
N TRP A 183 -9.64 16.94 1.67
CA TRP A 183 -10.98 16.98 2.22
C TRP A 183 -11.04 17.89 3.45
N SER A 184 -12.08 18.73 3.53
CA SER A 184 -12.34 19.60 4.67
C SER A 184 -13.60 19.12 5.38
N TYR A 185 -13.43 18.60 6.60
CA TYR A 185 -14.57 18.21 7.44
C TYR A 185 -15.47 19.40 7.80
N ARG A 186 -14.89 20.59 7.96
CA ARG A 186 -15.62 21.81 8.33
C ARG A 186 -16.64 22.24 7.26
N THR A 187 -16.25 22.12 5.99
CA THR A 187 -17.09 22.54 4.84
C THR A 187 -17.74 21.35 4.15
N ARG A 188 -17.43 20.12 4.56
CA ARG A 188 -17.81 18.86 3.90
C ARG A 188 -17.56 18.90 2.40
N SER A 189 -16.40 19.42 2.02
CA SER A 189 -16.05 19.67 0.62
C SER A 189 -14.60 19.32 0.34
N THR A 190 -14.33 19.04 -0.93
CA THR A 190 -13.00 18.78 -1.46
C THR A 190 -12.36 20.06 -1.98
N SER A 191 -11.02 20.17 -1.89
CA SER A 191 -10.27 21.29 -2.46
C SER A 191 -10.21 21.26 -3.99
N CYS A 192 -10.68 20.19 -4.63
CA CYS A 192 -10.73 20.08 -6.07
C CYS A 192 -12.06 20.59 -6.63
N SER A 193 -11.99 21.45 -7.64
CA SER A 193 -13.17 21.91 -8.39
C SER A 193 -13.57 20.86 -9.45
N SER A 194 -14.77 21.00 -10.01
CA SER A 194 -15.25 20.13 -11.08
C SER A 194 -14.31 20.09 -12.29
N ASN A 195 -13.66 21.20 -12.63
CA ASN A 195 -12.68 21.26 -13.71
C ASN A 195 -11.43 20.41 -13.43
N ASN A 196 -11.05 20.22 -12.16
CA ASN A 196 -9.89 19.39 -11.82
C ASN A 196 -10.12 17.92 -12.17
N PHE A 197 -11.35 17.42 -12.05
CA PHE A 197 -11.69 16.03 -12.37
C PHE A 197 -11.56 15.69 -13.86
N THR A 198 -11.43 16.70 -14.73
CA THR A 198 -11.19 16.52 -16.16
C THR A 198 -9.79 16.94 -16.62
N THR A 199 -9.11 17.81 -15.86
CA THR A 199 -7.83 18.40 -16.27
C THR A 199 -6.62 17.96 -15.44
N LYS A 200 -6.82 17.62 -14.16
CA LYS A 200 -5.70 17.27 -13.26
C LYS A 200 -5.29 15.83 -13.49
N ALA A 201 -4.04 15.62 -13.90
CA ALA A 201 -3.51 14.29 -14.24
C ALA A 201 -3.74 13.26 -13.12
N VAL A 202 -3.56 13.63 -11.84
CA VAL A 202 -3.80 12.71 -10.73
C VAL A 202 -5.23 12.17 -10.67
N LEU A 203 -6.22 12.93 -11.17
CA LEU A 203 -7.63 12.54 -11.15
C LEU A 203 -8.08 11.79 -12.41
N THR A 204 -7.32 11.90 -13.49
CA THR A 204 -7.72 11.38 -14.82
C THR A 204 -6.85 10.24 -15.33
N MET A 205 -5.65 10.10 -14.78
CA MET A 205 -4.64 9.12 -15.20
C MET A 205 -5.13 7.68 -15.01
N GLU A 206 -4.86 6.88 -16.02
CA GLU A 206 -5.00 5.43 -16.00
C GLU A 206 -3.72 4.85 -16.61
N LEU A 207 -3.44 3.58 -16.35
CA LEU A 207 -2.35 2.92 -17.07
C LEU A 207 -2.67 2.87 -18.57
N ASP A 208 -1.69 3.15 -19.41
CA ASP A 208 -1.79 2.85 -20.82
C ASP A 208 -1.59 1.34 -21.08
N ARG A 209 -1.80 0.91 -22.33
CA ARG A 209 -1.66 -0.51 -22.71
C ARG A 209 -0.26 -1.05 -22.40
N ILE A 210 0.78 -0.27 -22.70
CA ILE A 210 2.18 -0.68 -22.54
C ILE A 210 2.51 -0.86 -21.06
N SER A 211 2.06 0.05 -20.21
CA SER A 211 2.26 0.03 -18.76
C SER A 211 1.55 -1.16 -18.13
N ARG A 212 0.31 -1.48 -18.58
CA ARG A 212 -0.39 -2.70 -18.16
C ARG A 212 0.34 -3.97 -18.58
N GLU A 213 0.84 -4.04 -19.81
CA GLU A 213 1.62 -5.20 -20.29
C GLU A 213 2.89 -5.41 -19.46
N ARG A 214 3.60 -4.32 -19.11
CA ARG A 214 4.77 -4.34 -18.21
C ARG A 214 4.39 -4.84 -16.82
N MET A 215 3.31 -4.31 -16.24
CA MET A 215 2.78 -4.76 -14.96
C MET A 215 2.47 -6.26 -14.99
N LYS A 216 1.72 -6.75 -15.98
CA LYS A 216 1.38 -8.17 -16.10
C LYS A 216 2.61 -9.05 -16.29
N ARG A 217 3.65 -8.57 -16.99
CA ARG A 217 4.94 -9.27 -17.07
C ARG A 217 5.60 -9.38 -15.70
N LEU A 218 5.69 -8.28 -14.96
CA LEU A 218 6.26 -8.26 -13.62
C LEU A 218 5.48 -9.18 -12.67
N GLN A 219 4.16 -9.16 -12.72
CA GLN A 219 3.30 -10.06 -11.94
C GLN A 219 3.60 -11.53 -12.22
N ARG A 220 3.84 -11.92 -13.48
CA ARG A 220 4.24 -13.31 -13.82
C ARG A 220 5.59 -13.71 -13.22
N GLU A 221 6.51 -12.76 -13.06
CA GLU A 221 7.87 -13.03 -12.60
C GLU A 221 8.01 -12.93 -11.07
N ARG A 222 7.17 -12.12 -10.41
CA ARG A 222 7.41 -11.67 -9.02
C ARG A 222 6.23 -11.88 -8.07
N MET A 223 5.01 -12.07 -8.57
CA MET A 223 3.84 -12.28 -7.71
C MET A 223 3.84 -13.70 -7.14
N ILE A 224 3.74 -13.81 -5.82
CA ILE A 224 3.77 -15.10 -5.10
C ILE A 224 2.40 -15.47 -4.50
N TYR A 225 1.50 -14.51 -4.34
CA TYR A 225 0.12 -14.74 -3.95
C TYR A 225 -0.81 -13.77 -4.68
N ASP A 226 -1.98 -14.26 -5.07
CA ASP A 226 -3.04 -13.49 -5.73
C ASP A 226 -4.39 -14.02 -5.27
N TYR A 227 -5.13 -13.23 -4.50
CA TYR A 227 -6.48 -13.59 -4.03
C TYR A 227 -7.40 -13.99 -5.19
N CYS A 228 -7.24 -13.40 -6.38
CA CYS A 228 -7.99 -13.75 -7.58
C CYS A 228 -7.77 -15.19 -8.07
N ARG A 229 -6.73 -15.87 -7.58
CA ARG A 229 -6.37 -17.25 -7.97
C ARG A 229 -6.49 -18.23 -6.81
N ASP A 230 -6.79 -17.74 -5.61
CA ASP A 230 -6.93 -18.55 -4.41
C ASP A 230 -8.29 -19.24 -4.37
N LYS A 231 -8.36 -20.44 -4.97
CA LYS A 231 -9.56 -21.27 -4.98
C LYS A 231 -9.90 -21.87 -3.62
N TRP A 232 -8.95 -21.89 -2.68
CA TRP A 232 -9.22 -22.41 -1.35
C TRP A 232 -10.00 -21.39 -0.53
N ARG A 233 -9.59 -20.12 -0.59
CA ARG A 233 -10.29 -19.01 0.05
C ARG A 233 -11.56 -18.60 -0.70
N PHE A 234 -11.55 -18.65 -2.04
CA PHE A 234 -12.67 -18.25 -2.90
C PHE A 234 -13.11 -19.39 -3.85
N PRO A 235 -13.79 -20.44 -3.34
CA PRO A 235 -14.08 -21.65 -4.12
C PRO A 235 -15.13 -21.46 -5.22
N LYS A 236 -16.01 -20.46 -5.12
CA LYS A 236 -17.16 -20.31 -6.05
C LYS A 236 -16.95 -19.28 -7.16
N VAL A 237 -16.02 -18.33 -7.01
CA VAL A 237 -15.48 -17.36 -7.99
C VAL A 237 -14.86 -16.22 -7.16
N PRO A 238 -13.64 -15.74 -7.47
CA PRO A 238 -13.08 -14.54 -6.86
C PRO A 238 -13.96 -13.31 -7.09
N GLY A 239 -13.67 -12.18 -6.44
CA GLY A 239 -14.42 -10.93 -6.67
C GLY A 239 -14.59 -10.59 -8.17
N PRO A 240 -15.75 -10.09 -8.63
CA PRO A 240 -16.01 -9.79 -10.04
C PRO A 240 -14.96 -8.91 -10.72
N GLU A 241 -14.27 -8.07 -9.93
CA GLU A 241 -13.17 -7.21 -10.36
C GLU A 241 -11.97 -7.97 -10.93
N CYS A 242 -11.77 -9.23 -10.55
CA CYS A 242 -10.63 -10.03 -10.99
C CYS A 242 -10.57 -10.24 -12.50
N GLY A 243 -11.71 -10.18 -13.20
CA GLY A 243 -11.78 -10.30 -14.66
C GLY A 243 -11.37 -9.04 -15.42
N ILE A 244 -11.32 -7.89 -14.75
CA ILE A 244 -11.04 -6.59 -15.40
C ILE A 244 -9.73 -5.94 -14.94
N ASN A 245 -9.17 -6.39 -13.82
CA ASN A 245 -7.92 -5.91 -13.22
C ASN A 245 -6.66 -6.53 -13.86
#